data_AF-A0A945TU36-F1
#
_entry.id   AF-A0A945TU36-F1
#
_cell.length_a   1.000
_cell.length_b   1.000
_cell.length_c   1.000
_cell.angle_alpha   90.00
_cell.angle_beta   90.00
_cell.angle_gamma   90.00
#
_symmetry.space_group_name_H-M   'P 1'
#
loop_
_entity.id
_entity.type
_entity.pdbx_description
1 polymer ?
#
loop_
_entity_poly.entity_id
_entity_poly.type
_entity_poly.pdbx_seq_one_letter_code
_entity_poly.pdbx_strand_id
1 'polypeptide(L)' 'KKLKNGPEIESNMILEDALQIISNAEVSEAIVTENGKNIGSVKLGRMITAIARPSEKTGQITNYR' A
#
# COMPACT_ATOMS: atom_id res chain seq x y z
N LYS A 1 0.66 23.19 -13.22
CA LYS A 1 -0.33 22.80 -12.18
C LYS A 1 -0.29 21.28 -12.06
N LYS A 2 0.61 20.72 -11.24
CA LYS A 2 0.75 19.25 -11.13
C LYS A 2 -0.52 18.70 -10.46
N LEU A 3 -1.16 17.74 -11.10
CA LEU A 3 -2.37 17.07 -10.63
C LEU A 3 -2.06 16.50 -9.24
N LYS A 4 -2.82 16.96 -8.24
CA LYS A 4 -2.61 16.70 -6.82
C LYS A 4 -3.04 15.29 -6.39
N ASN A 5 -3.16 14.37 -7.34
CA ASN A 5 -3.75 13.07 -7.11
C ASN A 5 -2.69 12.05 -7.55
N GLY A 6 -2.07 11.38 -6.57
CA GLY A 6 -1.26 10.20 -6.84
C GLY A 6 -2.11 9.10 -7.49
N PRO A 7 -1.48 8.03 -8.01
CA PRO A 7 -2.18 6.90 -8.58
C PRO A 7 -3.19 6.32 -7.58
N GLU A 8 -4.36 5.95 -8.09
CA GLU A 8 -5.39 5.27 -7.31
C GLU A 8 -5.17 3.76 -7.45
N ILE A 9 -5.08 3.07 -6.31
CA ILE A 9 -4.89 1.62 -6.23
C ILE A 9 -6.05 1.01 -5.45
N GLU A 10 -6.52 -0.15 -5.87
CA GLU A 10 -7.54 -0.86 -5.08
C GLU A 10 -6.91 -1.54 -3.85
N SER A 11 -7.64 -1.55 -2.74
CA SER A 11 -7.30 -2.25 -1.49
C SER A 11 -7.00 -3.73 -1.72
N ASN A 12 -7.72 -4.34 -2.68
CA ASN A 12 -7.58 -5.74 -3.06
C ASN A 12 -6.55 -5.98 -4.19
N MET A 13 -5.88 -4.94 -4.68
CA MET A 13 -4.85 -5.04 -5.72
C MET A 13 -3.61 -5.76 -5.18
N ILE A 14 -2.94 -6.52 -6.05
CA ILE A 14 -1.68 -7.16 -5.71
C ILE A 14 -0.62 -6.10 -5.41
N LEU A 15 0.12 -6.28 -4.32
CA LEU A 15 1.12 -5.32 -3.84
C LEU A 15 2.20 -5.01 -4.89
N GLU A 16 2.62 -6.00 -5.67
CA GLU A 16 3.59 -5.84 -6.76
C GLU A 16 3.07 -4.95 -7.89
N ASP A 17 1.79 -5.11 -8.25
CA ASP A 17 1.13 -4.28 -9.27
C ASP A 17 0.98 -2.84 -8.78
N ALA A 18 0.55 -2.66 -7.53
CA ALA A 18 0.49 -1.36 -6.88
C ALA A 18 1.88 -0.68 -6.82
N LEU A 19 2.92 -1.45 -6.51
CA LEU A 19 4.30 -0.97 -6.49
C LEU A 19 4.75 -0.51 -7.89
N GLN A 20 4.41 -1.29 -8.92
CA GLN A 20 4.72 -0.95 -10.30
C GLN A 20 4.01 0.33 -10.74
N ILE A 21 2.74 0.52 -10.39
CA ILE A 21 1.98 1.74 -10.70
C ILE A 21 2.64 2.97 -10.05
N ILE A 22 2.96 2.88 -8.77
CA ILE A 22 3.58 3.98 -8.01
C ILE A 22 4.97 4.29 -8.55
N SER A 23 5.74 3.26 -8.89
CA SER A 23 7.07 3.41 -9.49
C SER A 23 7.01 4.06 -10.87
N ASN A 24 6.03 3.70 -11.71
CA ASN A 24 5.84 4.32 -13.03
C ASN A 24 5.32 5.75 -12.94
N ALA A 25 4.55 6.07 -11.90
CA ALA A 25 4.01 7.40 -11.69
C ALA A 25 5.05 8.40 -11.15
N GLU A 26 6.29 7.96 -10.85
CA GLU A 26 7.35 8.79 -10.24
C GLU A 26 6.88 9.53 -8.96
N VAL A 27 5.94 8.93 -8.24
CA VAL A 27 5.37 9.46 -6.99
C VAL A 27 5.70 8.54 -5.84
N SER A 28 5.73 9.12 -4.64
CA SER A 28 5.99 8.36 -3.41
C SER A 28 4.71 8.01 -2.64
N GLU A 29 3.53 8.32 -3.19
CA GLU A 29 2.24 8.15 -2.53
C GLU A 29 1.14 7.77 -3.52
N ALA A 30 0.29 6.83 -3.12
CA ALA A 30 -0.89 6.37 -3.85
C ALA A 30 -2.14 6.51 -2.98
N ILE A 31 -3.29 6.74 -3.60
CA ILE A 31 -4.58 6.72 -2.91
C ILE A 31 -5.11 5.29 -2.96
N VAL A 32 -5.49 4.76 -1.80
CA VAL A 32 -6.11 3.43 -1.69
C VAL A 32 -7.62 3.60 -1.74
N THR A 33 -8.24 2.96 -2.71
CA THR A 33 -9.69 2.88 -2.86
C THR A 33 -10.17 1.47 -2.56
N GLU A 34 -11.37 1.35 -2.00
CA GLU A 34 -12.03 0.06 -1.80
C GLU A 34 -13.47 0.21 -2.27
N ASN A 35 -13.88 -0.60 -3.25
CA ASN A 35 -15.21 -0.50 -3.86
C ASN A 35 -15.53 0.93 -4.38
N GLY A 36 -14.55 1.59 -4.99
CA GLY A 36 -14.68 2.97 -5.49
C GLY A 36 -14.73 4.06 -4.42
N LYS A 37 -14.56 3.72 -3.14
CA LYS A 37 -14.47 4.68 -2.03
C LYS A 37 -13.01 4.85 -1.63
N ASN A 38 -12.53 6.10 -1.52
CA ASN A 38 -11.23 6.38 -0.93
C ASN A 38 -11.22 5.97 0.55
N ILE A 39 -10.37 4.99 0.89
CA ILE A 39 -10.20 4.50 2.26
C ILE A 39 -8.91 5.03 2.91
N GLY A 40 -8.00 5.62 2.14
CA GLY A 40 -6.77 6.21 2.65
C GLY A 40 -5.71 6.43 1.59
N SER A 41 -4.48 6.67 2.03
CA SER A 41 -3.31 6.72 1.16
C SER A 41 -2.17 5.87 1.72
N VAL A 42 -1.34 5.38 0.82
CA VAL A 42 -0.16 4.58 1.15
C VAL A 42 1.07 5.16 0.48
N LYS A 43 2.17 5.20 1.23
CA LYS A 43 3.46 5.66 0.73
C LYS A 43 4.29 4.49 0.23
N LEU A 44 5.05 4.73 -0.84
CA LEU A 44 5.99 3.77 -1.43
C LEU A 44 6.92 3.15 -0.38
N GLY A 45 7.50 3.97 0.50
CA GLY A 45 8.37 3.47 1.57
C GLY A 45 7.68 2.51 2.54
N ARG A 46 6.37 2.68 2.77
CA ARG A 46 5.57 1.78 3.62
C ARG A 46 5.31 0.44 2.93
N MET A 47 5.08 0.46 1.61
CA MET A 47 4.96 -0.76 0.79
C MET A 47 6.26 -1.53 0.71
N ILE A 48 7.38 -0.86 0.45
CA ILE A 48 8.71 -1.48 0.46
C ILE A 48 9.01 -2.10 1.83
N THR A 49 8.67 -1.40 2.91
CA THR A 49 8.84 -1.93 4.27
C THR A 49 7.96 -3.16 4.52
N ALA A 50 6.73 -3.19 4.02
CA ALA A 50 5.84 -4.34 4.15
C ALA A 50 6.35 -5.57 3.36
N ILE A 51 6.98 -5.35 2.20
CA ILE A 51 7.65 -6.42 1.43
C ILE A 51 8.91 -6.91 2.16
N ALA A 52 9.75 -5.99 2.61
CA ALA A 52 11.03 -6.29 3.26
C ALA A 52 10.85 -6.88 4.68
N ARG A 53 9.72 -6.60 5.33
CA ARG A 53 9.31 -7.14 6.63
C ARG A 53 7.88 -7.68 6.52
N PRO A 54 7.71 -8.92 6.02
CA PRO A 54 6.39 -9.56 5.93
C PRO A 54 5.75 -9.93 7.29
N SER A 55 6.38 -9.53 8.40
CA SER A 55 5.88 -9.65 9.77
C SER A 55 5.87 -8.25 10.38
N GLU A 56 4.74 -7.69 10.80
CA GLU A 56 3.94 -8.22 11.89
C GLU A 56 2.47 -8.39 11.47
N LYS A 57 2.06 -9.62 11.12
CA LYS A 57 0.72 -10.04 11.55
C LYS A 57 0.70 -9.77 13.04
N THR A 58 -0.33 -9.07 13.51
CA THR A 58 -0.94 -9.28 14.83
C THR A 58 -0.33 -10.50 15.50
N GLY A 59 0.64 -10.28 16.40
CA GLY A 59 1.24 -11.35 17.17
C GLY A 59 0.10 -11.99 17.94
N GLN A 60 -0.48 -13.06 17.37
CA GLN A 60 -1.24 -14.02 18.16
C GLN A 60 -0.25 -14.50 19.19
N ILE A 61 -0.45 -14.03 20.41
CA ILE A 61 0.21 -14.51 21.61
C ILE A 61 -0.31 -15.94 21.80
N THR A 62 0.16 -16.90 21.02
CA THR A 62 -0.06 -18.32 21.33
C THR A 62 0.97 -18.70 22.36
N ASN A 63 0.66 -18.34 23.61
CA ASN A 63 1.36 -18.79 24.79
C ASN A 63 1.14 -20.31 24.89
N TYR A 64 2.13 -21.11 24.49
CA TYR A 64 2.14 -22.54 24.81
C TYR A 64 2.64 -22.69 26.24
N ARG A 65 1.80 -23.28 27.09
CA ARG A 65 2.14 -23.74 28.45
C ARG A 65 2.83 -25.09 28.37
#